data_AF-A0A0F9JXT3-F1
#
_entry.id   AF-A0A0F9JXT3-F1
#
_cell.length_a   1.000
_cell.length_b   1.000
_cell.length_c   1.000
_cell.angle_alpha   90.00
_cell.angle_beta   90.00
_cell.angle_gamma   90.00
#
_symmetry.space_group_name_H-M   'P 1'
#
loop_
_entity.id
_entity.type
_entity.pdbx_description
1 polymer ?
#
loop_
_entity_poly.entity_id
_entity_poly.type
_entity_poly.pdbx_seq_one_letter_code
_entity_poly.pdbx_strand_id
1 'polypeptide(L)'
;YFQNLIRHLSNFIEPLGLQIRFNPMSSRWYIAFEMDTSDLVSANPFEDKPRLAATLFCTIICCLKSKGTANIQLVKDIRKKKHVLADLKELKEMGYLDLNENLNRVKLTPLIGYHLDLNNLFNKLSLKLKNNEFQFKK
;
A
#
# COMPACT_ATOMS: atom_id res chain seq x y z
N TYR A 1 -1.95 -2.64 -31.70
CA TYR A 1 -3.13 -3.52 -31.76
C TYR A 1 -3.76 -3.72 -30.37
N PHE A 2 -3.04 -4.31 -29.40
CA PHE A 2 -3.54 -4.54 -28.03
C PHE A 2 -4.02 -3.28 -27.30
N GLN A 3 -3.27 -2.17 -27.39
CA GLN A 3 -3.67 -0.89 -26.78
C GLN A 3 -5.00 -0.36 -27.35
N ASN A 4 -5.25 -0.55 -28.65
CA ASN A 4 -6.52 -0.18 -29.26
C ASN A 4 -7.65 -1.07 -28.75
N LEU A 5 -7.42 -2.39 -28.61
CA LEU A 5 -8.43 -3.29 -28.02
C LEU A 5 -8.79 -2.89 -26.59
N ILE A 6 -7.80 -2.55 -25.77
CA ILE A 6 -8.03 -2.06 -24.40
C ILE A 6 -8.82 -0.75 -24.41
N ARG A 7 -8.46 0.20 -25.27
CA ARG A 7 -9.20 1.46 -25.37
C ARG A 7 -10.65 1.25 -25.78
N HIS A 8 -10.90 0.37 -26.76
CA HIS A 8 -12.26 0.06 -27.20
C HIS A 8 -13.07 -0.64 -26.09
N LEU A 9 -12.45 -1.59 -25.36
CA LEU A 9 -13.10 -2.22 -24.23
C LEU A 9 -13.40 -1.21 -23.12
N SER A 10 -12.48 -0.28 -22.84
CA SER A 10 -12.67 0.78 -21.83
C SER A 10 -13.93 1.58 -22.12
N ASN A 11 -14.09 2.05 -23.36
CA ASN A 11 -15.27 2.83 -23.76
C ASN A 11 -16.57 2.02 -23.68
N PHE A 12 -16.50 0.69 -23.85
CA PHE A 12 -17.68 -0.18 -23.83
C PHE A 12 -18.15 -0.48 -22.40
N ILE A 13 -17.22 -0.53 -21.44
CA ILE A 13 -17.52 -0.87 -20.05
C ILE A 13 -17.71 0.38 -19.17
N GLU A 14 -17.23 1.55 -19.60
CA GLU A 14 -17.39 2.83 -18.90
C GLU A 14 -18.85 3.15 -18.53
N PRO A 15 -19.87 2.97 -19.39
CA PRO A 15 -21.27 3.21 -19.03
C PRO A 15 -21.82 2.29 -17.93
N LEU A 16 -21.13 1.18 -17.65
CA LEU A 16 -21.47 0.26 -16.56
C LEU A 16 -20.84 0.68 -15.23
N GLY A 17 -20.18 1.84 -15.18
CA GLY A 17 -19.38 2.27 -14.04
C GLY A 17 -18.14 1.38 -13.87
N LEU A 18 -17.53 0.91 -14.96
CA LEU A 18 -16.33 0.07 -14.92
C LEU A 18 -15.16 0.77 -15.64
N GLN A 19 -13.96 0.60 -15.10
CA GLN A 19 -12.73 1.13 -15.66
C GLN A 19 -11.67 0.05 -15.82
N ILE A 20 -10.88 0.15 -16.89
CA ILE A 20 -9.67 -0.64 -17.06
C ILE A 20 -8.49 0.09 -16.40
N ARG A 21 -7.79 -0.59 -15.48
CA ARG A 21 -6.60 -0.07 -14.80
C ARG A 21 -5.38 -0.97 -15.03
N PHE A 22 -4.18 -0.39 -14.94
CA PHE A 22 -2.92 -1.10 -15.06
C PHE A 22 -2.19 -1.14 -13.72
N ASN A 23 -1.82 -2.33 -13.26
CA ASN A 23 -0.99 -2.53 -12.08
C ASN A 23 0.48 -2.65 -12.50
N PRO A 24 1.34 -1.64 -12.23
CA PRO A 24 2.74 -1.67 -12.64
C PRO A 24 3.58 -2.71 -11.89
N MET A 25 3.18 -3.12 -10.68
CA MET A 25 3.92 -4.09 -9.87
C MET A 25 3.79 -5.52 -10.41
N SER A 26 2.61 -5.86 -10.95
CA SER A 26 2.35 -7.18 -11.54
C SER A 26 2.39 -7.17 -13.06
N SER A 27 2.50 -6.01 -13.70
CA SER A 27 2.40 -5.81 -15.14
C SER A 27 1.10 -6.39 -15.73
N ARG A 28 -0.01 -6.22 -15.01
CA ARG A 28 -1.33 -6.76 -15.38
C ARG A 28 -2.38 -5.67 -15.48
N TRP A 29 -3.28 -5.84 -16.44
CA TRP A 29 -4.51 -5.04 -16.57
C TRP A 29 -5.63 -5.70 -15.77
N TYR A 30 -6.51 -4.89 -15.17
CA TYR A 30 -7.66 -5.36 -14.42
C TYR A 30 -8.85 -4.41 -14.60
N ILE A 31 -10.06 -4.90 -14.37
CA ILE A 31 -11.30 -4.11 -14.38
C ILE A 31 -11.61 -3.72 -12.93
N ALA A 32 -11.89 -2.45 -12.71
CA ALA A 32 -12.33 -1.88 -11.45
C ALA A 32 -13.69 -1.21 -11.64
N PHE A 33 -14.45 -1.04 -10.57
CA PHE A 33 -15.67 -0.24 -10.61
C PHE A 33 -15.31 1.24 -10.39
N GLU A 34 -15.74 2.11 -11.29
CA GLU A 34 -15.79 3.54 -11.11
C GLU A 34 -17.15 3.88 -10.50
N MET A 35 -17.20 3.81 -9.17
CA MET A 35 -18.19 4.58 -8.45
C MET A 35 -17.68 6.03 -8.51
N ASP A 36 -18.54 6.98 -8.88
CA ASP A 36 -18.39 8.38 -8.48
C ASP A 36 -18.36 8.43 -6.94
N THR A 37 -17.21 8.12 -6.35
CA THR A 37 -16.94 8.09 -4.92
C THR A 37 -16.40 9.41 -4.42
N SER A 38 -16.88 10.53 -4.96
CA SER A 38 -16.78 11.77 -4.18
C SER A 38 -17.61 11.67 -2.90
N ASP A 39 -18.69 10.87 -2.91
CA ASP A 39 -19.67 10.83 -1.80
C ASP A 39 -19.69 9.50 -1.01
N LEU A 40 -19.07 8.44 -1.51
CA LEU A 40 -18.61 7.33 -0.69
C LEU A 40 -17.15 7.59 -0.39
N VAL A 41 -16.92 8.46 0.59
CA VAL A 41 -15.64 8.62 1.28
C VAL A 41 -15.00 7.23 1.33
N SER A 42 -13.91 7.03 0.59
CA SER A 42 -13.00 5.93 0.87
C SER A 42 -12.46 6.25 2.26
N ALA A 43 -13.24 5.95 3.29
CA ALA A 43 -12.91 6.22 4.67
C ALA A 43 -11.53 5.61 4.81
N ASN A 44 -10.55 6.46 5.10
CA ASN A 44 -9.20 5.98 5.23
C ASN A 44 -9.30 4.81 6.24
N PRO A 45 -8.92 3.57 5.88
CA PRO A 45 -9.16 2.42 6.75
C PRO A 45 -8.43 2.55 8.10
N PHE A 46 -7.60 3.59 8.21
CA PHE A 46 -6.86 3.99 9.38
C PHE A 46 -7.22 5.39 9.93
N GLU A 47 -8.33 6.01 9.53
CA GLU A 47 -8.76 7.35 9.96
C GLU A 47 -8.76 7.48 11.49
N ASP A 48 -9.38 6.52 12.18
CA ASP A 48 -9.36 6.42 13.65
C ASP A 48 -8.29 5.45 14.19
N LYS A 49 -7.37 4.98 13.34
CA LYS A 49 -6.37 3.97 13.69
C LYS A 49 -4.95 4.40 13.27
N PRO A 50 -4.46 5.59 13.70
CA PRO A 50 -3.11 6.08 13.35
C PRO A 50 -2.01 5.11 13.81
N ARG A 51 -2.29 4.37 14.90
CA ARG A 51 -1.47 3.27 15.39
C ARG A 51 -1.17 2.23 14.32
N LEU A 52 -2.22 1.74 13.65
CA LEU A 52 -2.14 0.70 12.62
C LEU A 52 -1.54 1.26 11.33
N ALA A 53 -1.90 2.47 10.92
CA ALA A 53 -1.28 3.14 9.77
C ALA A 53 0.23 3.22 9.90
N ALA A 54 0.73 3.66 11.06
CA ALA A 54 2.16 3.77 11.30
C ALA A 54 2.86 2.40 11.30
N THR A 55 2.24 1.37 11.86
CA THR A 55 2.80 0.01 11.85
C THR A 55 2.79 -0.59 10.45
N LEU A 56 1.72 -0.40 9.66
CA LEU A 56 1.66 -0.80 8.27
C LEU A 56 2.75 -0.09 7.45
N PHE A 57 2.93 1.22 7.65
CA PHE A 57 3.95 2.00 6.97
C PHE A 57 5.38 1.50 7.26
N CYS A 58 5.72 1.22 8.53
CA CYS A 58 7.00 0.60 8.89
C CYS A 58 7.17 -0.78 8.22
N THR A 59 6.10 -1.57 8.18
CA THR A 59 6.11 -2.90 7.54
C THR A 59 6.34 -2.80 6.04
N ILE A 60 5.70 -1.84 5.36
CA ILE A 60 5.90 -1.56 3.93
C ILE A 60 7.38 -1.24 3.67
N ILE A 61 7.96 -0.31 4.43
CA ILE A 61 9.38 0.05 4.31
C ILE A 61 10.28 -1.19 4.45
N CYS A 62 10.04 -2.01 5.48
CA CYS A 62 10.84 -3.21 5.71
C CYS A 62 10.72 -4.20 4.53
N CYS A 63 9.49 -4.52 4.09
CA CYS A 63 9.24 -5.49 3.03
C CYS A 63 9.86 -5.04 1.69
N LEU A 64 9.85 -3.74 1.40
CA LEU A 64 10.49 -3.20 0.19
C LEU A 64 12.00 -3.41 0.19
N LYS A 65 12.65 -3.22 1.35
CA LYS A 65 14.09 -3.50 1.50
C LYS A 65 14.43 -4.99 1.35
N SER A 66 13.45 -5.88 1.49
CA SER A 66 13.66 -7.32 1.60
C SER A 66 12.81 -8.15 0.61
N LYS A 67 12.70 -7.66 -0.64
CA LYS A 67 12.04 -8.35 -1.77
C LYS A 67 10.63 -8.88 -1.44
N GLY A 68 9.87 -8.11 -0.65
CA GLY A 68 8.47 -8.39 -0.32
C GLY A 68 8.21 -9.14 0.98
N THR A 69 9.24 -9.60 1.71
CA THR A 69 9.08 -10.28 3.01
C THR A 69 10.09 -9.74 4.03
N ALA A 70 9.61 -9.27 5.18
CA ALA A 70 10.45 -8.70 6.23
C ALA A 70 10.50 -9.55 7.50
N ASN A 71 11.57 -9.39 8.28
CA ASN A 71 11.66 -9.89 9.64
C ASN A 71 10.84 -8.99 10.58
N ILE A 72 9.99 -9.57 11.43
CA ILE A 72 9.16 -8.84 12.39
C ILE A 72 10.02 -8.01 13.36
N GLN A 73 11.23 -8.48 13.69
CA GLN A 73 12.15 -7.72 14.54
C GLN A 73 12.56 -6.38 13.91
N LEU A 74 12.84 -6.35 12.61
CA LEU A 74 13.15 -5.10 11.90
C LEU A 74 11.96 -4.12 11.95
N VAL A 75 10.73 -4.63 11.84
CA VAL A 75 9.52 -3.81 11.98
C VAL A 75 9.44 -3.22 13.40
N LYS A 76 9.73 -4.03 14.43
CA LYS A 76 9.78 -3.56 15.83
C LYS A 76 10.83 -2.47 16.03
N ASP A 77 12.02 -2.67 15.46
CA ASP A 77 13.17 -1.76 15.62
C ASP A 77 12.90 -0.39 14.95
N ILE A 78 12.27 -0.39 13.77
CA ILE A 78 11.87 0.86 13.11
C ILE A 78 10.70 1.52 13.83
N ARG A 79 9.68 0.73 14.23
CA ARG A 79 8.44 1.27 14.82
C ARG A 79 8.65 1.80 16.25
N LYS A 80 9.62 1.27 16.99
CA LYS A 80 9.98 1.62 18.37
C LYS A 80 8.77 1.66 19.32
N LYS A 81 7.94 0.63 19.28
CA LYS A 81 6.71 0.52 20.09
C LYS A 81 6.66 -0.84 20.79
N LYS A 82 6.11 -0.88 22.03
CA LYS A 82 6.00 -2.11 22.83
C LYS A 82 5.10 -3.19 22.19
N HIS A 83 3.92 -2.81 21.68
CA HIS A 83 2.90 -3.77 21.21
C HIS A 83 2.78 -3.84 19.67
N VAL A 84 3.90 -3.90 18.95
CA VAL A 84 3.90 -3.99 17.47
C VAL A 84 3.25 -5.29 17.00
N LEU A 85 3.45 -6.40 17.72
CA LEU A 85 2.92 -7.70 17.31
C LEU A 85 1.38 -7.74 17.34
N ALA A 86 0.76 -7.03 18.29
CA ALA A 86 -0.70 -6.88 18.33
C ALA A 86 -1.21 -6.11 17.11
N ASP A 87 -0.58 -4.98 16.78
CA ASP A 87 -0.91 -4.20 15.58
C ASP A 87 -0.75 -5.04 14.30
N LEU A 88 0.30 -5.87 14.22
CA LEU A 88 0.51 -6.76 13.09
C LEU A 88 -0.59 -7.82 12.98
N LYS A 89 -1.08 -8.37 14.10
CA LYS A 89 -2.21 -9.32 14.10
C LYS A 89 -3.49 -8.66 13.61
N GLU A 90 -3.78 -7.44 14.07
CA GLU A 90 -4.93 -6.67 13.57
C GLU A 90 -4.80 -6.38 12.07
N LEU A 91 -3.61 -5.99 11.59
CA LEU A 91 -3.38 -5.76 10.16
C LEU A 91 -3.49 -7.03 9.32
N LYS A 92 -3.19 -8.20 9.89
CA LYS A 92 -3.43 -9.51 9.27
C LYS A 92 -4.93 -9.77 9.12
N GLU A 93 -5.70 -9.54 10.18
CA GLU A 93 -7.16 -9.70 10.18
C GLU A 93 -7.83 -8.77 9.17
N MET A 94 -7.29 -7.57 8.98
CA MET A 94 -7.70 -6.62 7.94
C MET A 94 -7.24 -7.01 6.52
N GLY A 95 -6.47 -8.09 6.36
CA GLY A 95 -6.02 -8.61 5.06
C GLY A 95 -4.84 -7.86 4.43
N TYR A 96 -4.16 -6.95 5.13
CA TYR A 96 -3.04 -6.19 4.59
C TYR A 96 -1.72 -6.96 4.57
N LEU A 97 -1.56 -7.97 5.43
CA LEU A 97 -0.33 -8.72 5.56
C LEU A 97 -0.55 -10.17 5.98
N ASP A 98 0.43 -11.01 5.67
CA ASP A 98 0.54 -12.38 6.17
C ASP A 98 1.63 -12.44 7.25
N LEU A 99 1.35 -13.16 8.33
CA LEU A 99 2.31 -13.41 9.41
C LEU A 99 2.70 -14.88 9.45
N ASN A 100 4.01 -15.12 9.48
CA ASN A 100 4.59 -16.39 9.85
C ASN A 100 5.35 -16.21 11.17
N GLU A 101 4.67 -16.48 12.28
CA GLU A 101 5.22 -16.31 13.63
C GLU A 101 6.40 -17.26 13.88
N ASN A 102 6.33 -18.49 13.36
CA ASN A 102 7.39 -19.50 13.51
C ASN A 102 8.71 -19.05 12.87
N LEU A 103 8.64 -18.39 11.72
CA LEU A 103 9.80 -17.87 11.00
C LEU A 103 10.10 -16.40 11.32
N ASN A 104 9.34 -15.79 12.24
CA ASN A 104 9.43 -14.38 12.61
C ASN A 104 9.37 -13.44 11.38
N ARG A 105 8.47 -13.75 10.43
CA ARG A 105 8.36 -13.06 9.14
C ARG A 105 6.98 -12.46 8.90
N VAL A 106 6.96 -11.35 8.19
CA VAL A 106 5.77 -10.66 7.69
C VAL A 106 5.89 -10.42 6.20
N LYS A 107 4.80 -10.60 5.46
CA LYS A 107 4.72 -10.37 4.02
C LYS A 107 3.53 -9.48 3.71
N LEU A 108 3.68 -8.60 2.73
CA LEU A 108 2.57 -7.77 2.24
C LEU A 108 1.64 -8.58 1.35
N THR A 109 0.33 -8.38 1.49
CA THR A 109 -0.65 -8.90 0.54
C THR A 109 -0.81 -7.93 -0.64
N PRO A 110 -1.40 -8.37 -1.76
CA PRO A 110 -1.74 -7.48 -2.88
C PRO A 110 -2.72 -6.35 -2.51
N LEU A 111 -3.49 -6.48 -1.42
CA LEU A 111 -4.49 -5.48 -0.98
C LEU A 111 -3.88 -4.08 -0.83
N ILE A 112 -2.64 -4.01 -0.37
CA ILE A 112 -1.88 -2.76 -0.23
C ILE A 112 -1.80 -2.02 -1.56
N GLY A 113 -1.56 -2.72 -2.68
CA GLY A 113 -1.48 -2.09 -3.99
C GLY A 113 -2.81 -1.57 -4.53
N TYR A 114 -3.95 -2.02 -3.97
CA TYR A 114 -5.28 -1.52 -4.33
C TYR A 114 -5.67 -0.30 -3.49
N HIS A 115 -5.28 -0.26 -2.22
CA HIS A 115 -5.66 0.81 -1.29
C HIS A 115 -4.63 1.94 -1.16
N LEU A 116 -3.37 1.70 -1.55
CA LEU A 116 -2.29 2.67 -1.41
C LEU A 116 -1.62 2.95 -2.74
N ASP A 117 -1.57 4.23 -3.11
CA ASP A 117 -0.71 4.72 -4.18
C ASP A 117 0.75 4.75 -3.68
N LEU A 118 1.43 3.61 -3.82
CA LEU A 118 2.82 3.45 -3.42
C LEU A 118 3.75 4.40 -4.19
N ASN A 119 3.46 4.71 -5.47
CA ASN A 119 4.27 5.62 -6.26
C ASN A 119 4.22 7.04 -5.68
N ASN A 120 3.02 7.53 -5.37
CA ASN A 120 2.84 8.83 -4.73
C ASN A 120 3.47 8.86 -3.32
N LEU A 121 3.34 7.76 -2.55
CA LEU A 121 4.00 7.63 -1.25
C LEU A 121 5.51 7.80 -1.38
N PHE A 122 6.16 7.12 -2.33
CA PHE A 122 7.61 7.24 -2.54
C PHE A 122 8.02 8.61 -3.06
N ASN A 123 7.25 9.20 -3.98
CA ASN A 123 7.52 10.55 -4.45
C ASN A 123 7.50 11.55 -3.29
N LYS A 124 6.48 11.46 -2.43
CA LYS A 124 6.38 12.29 -1.21
C LYS A 124 7.54 12.04 -0.25
N LEU A 125 7.97 10.78 -0.07
CA LEU A 125 9.13 10.45 0.78
C LEU A 125 10.43 11.02 0.21
N SER A 126 10.66 10.88 -1.11
CA SER A 126 11.84 11.40 -1.79
C SER A 126 11.90 12.94 -1.70
N LEU A 127 10.78 13.62 -1.91
CA LEU A 127 10.69 15.08 -1.76
C LEU A 127 10.98 15.52 -0.32
N LYS A 128 10.44 14.83 0.69
CA LYS A 128 10.74 15.11 2.10
C LYS A 128 12.21 14.89 2.44
N LEU A 129 12.84 13.84 1.90
CA LEU A 129 14.26 13.58 2.12
C LEU A 129 15.11 14.69 1.51
N LYS A 130 14.85 15.09 0.27
CA LYS A 130 15.54 16.23 -0.37
C LYS A 130 15.36 17.52 0.42
N ASN A 131 14.14 17.83 0.86
CA ASN A 131 13.86 19.04 1.63
C ASN A 131 14.52 19.03 3.01
N ASN A 132 14.68 17.85 3.63
CA ASN A 132 15.40 17.72 4.90
C ASN A 132 16.93 17.86 4.72
N GLU A 133 17.53 17.42 3.62
CA GLU A 133 18.95 17.67 3.33
C GLU A 133 19.28 19.17 3.26
N PHE A 134 18.32 20.02 2.86
CA PHE A 134 18.46 21.48 2.89
C PHE A 134 18.31 22.09 4.30
N GLN A 135 17.70 21.38 5.24
CA GLN A 135 17.46 21.86 6.62
C GLN A 135 18.63 21.54 7.58
N PHE A 136 19.44 20.53 7.26
CA PHE A 136 20.61 20.12 8.07
C PHE A 136 21.93 20.77 7.65
N LYS A 137 21.91 21.67 6.66
CA LYS A 137 23.03 22.61 6.42
C LYS A 137 22.80 23.89 7.23
N LYS A 138 23.17 23.87 8.51
CA LYS A 138 23.45 25.07 9.29
C LYS A 138 24.71 24.84 10.13
#